data_AF-A0A8W7P9H5-F1
#
_entry.id   AF-A0A8W7P9H5-F1
#
_cell.length_a   1.000
_cell.length_b   1.000
_cell.length_c   1.000
_cell.angle_alpha   90.00
_cell.angle_beta   90.00
_cell.angle_gamma   90.00
#
_symmetry.space_group_name_H-M   'P 1'
#
loop_
_entity.id
_entity.type
_entity.pdbx_description
1 polymer ?
#
loop_
_entity_poly.entity_id
_entity_poly.type
_entity_poly.pdbx_seq_one_letter_code
_entity_poly.pdbx_strand_id
1 'polypeptide(L)'
;MKQLQTDKNDAKGKQKANLKKKFKPGKKQKGKQKAKPDKDSDESEDERGTVPLKETRISDEPIPKKSKWTNKQRVLVLCARGINHRDRHLMRDLRTLMPHHRAEPKMERWKTLSVVNEMSEMKHCNKVVLFEGRRKRDLYMWLANAGVGPSVKFLVENIHTMGEMKLTGNCLRGSRPLLSFSEDFTKQPHLVLIKELLVQIFGVPNHHPKSQPFIDRVITFTYLDNRIWYRHFQILSEDGGLTEIGPRFVMNPIKIFSGSFGGDPIWENADYQSPAKHRQMLRKAASEKYLQRTKKKVDQQVNAPKNTHKLIPHGDIFRDDVDKRAKVLLKQEQKQEKLQQEREKIEKRQKIMAERDAMRKLKLATAKKSASSKKLPTRKELARKREGDDRGAKKTFKGVKKGAKGAKGKKMANGK
;
A
#
# COMPACT_ATOMS: atom_id res chain seq x y z
N MET A 1 -15.61 -34.47 77.49
CA MET A 1 -16.02 -35.74 78.13
C MET A 1 -17.52 -35.71 78.35
N LYS A 2 -18.18 -36.83 78.02
CA LYS A 2 -19.57 -37.23 78.30
C LYS A 2 -20.68 -36.44 77.58
N GLN A 3 -21.36 -36.98 76.56
CA GLN A 3 -22.25 -38.17 76.46
C GLN A 3 -23.71 -37.82 76.77
N LEU A 4 -24.61 -37.99 75.78
CA LEU A 4 -25.68 -39.03 75.69
C LEU A 4 -26.98 -38.54 76.38
N GLN A 5 -28.22 -38.85 76.01
CA GLN A 5 -28.87 -39.85 75.14
C GLN A 5 -30.37 -39.44 75.09
N THR A 6 -31.02 -39.42 73.91
CA THR A 6 -32.10 -40.33 73.44
C THR A 6 -33.43 -40.34 74.18
N ASP A 7 -34.52 -40.23 73.41
CA ASP A 7 -35.70 -41.13 73.36
C ASP A 7 -36.38 -40.91 71.98
N LYS A 8 -36.51 -41.88 71.05
CA LYS A 8 -37.40 -43.07 70.96
C LYS A 8 -38.87 -42.74 71.25
N ASN A 9 -39.90 -43.17 70.52
CA ASN A 9 -40.14 -44.05 69.38
C ASN A 9 -41.60 -43.76 68.94
N ASP A 10 -41.94 -43.90 67.66
CA ASP A 10 -42.95 -44.90 67.24
C ASP A 10 -43.15 -44.91 65.72
N ALA A 11 -42.73 -46.03 65.15
CA ALA A 11 -42.99 -46.44 63.79
C ALA A 11 -44.11 -47.51 63.79
N LYS A 12 -45.08 -47.37 62.89
CA LYS A 12 -45.86 -48.50 62.38
C LYS A 12 -45.81 -48.47 60.86
N GLY A 13 -45.23 -49.53 60.29
CA GLY A 13 -45.09 -49.74 58.85
C GLY A 13 -46.16 -50.67 58.25
N LYS A 14 -45.82 -51.16 57.04
CA LYS A 14 -46.53 -52.06 56.11
C LYS A 14 -47.38 -51.29 55.08
N GLN A 15 -47.40 -51.58 53.77
CA GLN A 15 -47.07 -52.81 53.04
C GLN A 15 -46.98 -52.53 51.52
N LYS A 16 -46.28 -53.41 50.78
CA LYS A 16 -46.21 -53.48 49.30
C LYS A 16 -47.56 -53.83 48.68
N ALA A 17 -47.88 -53.31 47.49
CA ALA A 17 -48.78 -54.01 46.55
C ALA A 17 -48.59 -53.62 45.07
N ASN A 18 -48.38 -54.67 44.27
CA ASN A 18 -48.57 -54.80 42.83
C ASN A 18 -49.80 -54.07 42.27
N LEU A 19 -49.69 -53.50 41.07
CA LEU A 19 -50.84 -53.36 40.17
C LEU A 19 -50.59 -53.92 38.78
N LYS A 20 -51.60 -54.66 38.34
CA LYS A 20 -51.65 -55.61 37.24
C LYS A 20 -51.86 -54.90 35.89
N LYS A 21 -51.29 -55.53 34.87
CA LYS A 21 -51.60 -55.40 33.43
C LYS A 21 -53.12 -55.49 33.16
N LYS A 22 -53.63 -54.64 32.27
CA LYS A 22 -54.82 -54.92 31.44
C LYS A 22 -54.45 -54.82 29.96
N PHE A 23 -54.91 -55.80 29.19
CA PHE A 23 -54.70 -56.00 27.75
C PHE A 23 -55.81 -55.33 26.92
N LYS A 24 -55.41 -54.59 25.86
CA LYS A 24 -55.87 -54.51 24.43
C LYS A 24 -57.38 -54.48 24.06
N PRO A 25 -57.82 -53.89 22.91
CA PRO A 25 -57.19 -53.95 21.55
C PRO A 25 -57.12 -52.57 20.83
N GLY A 26 -56.48 -52.31 19.69
CA GLY A 26 -55.80 -53.08 18.65
C GLY A 26 -56.10 -52.41 17.29
N LYS A 27 -55.10 -51.80 16.61
CA LYS A 27 -55.07 -51.66 15.13
C LYS A 27 -53.71 -51.19 14.58
N LYS A 28 -53.08 -52.13 13.86
CA LYS A 28 -52.25 -52.06 12.64
C LYS A 28 -50.92 -51.28 12.65
N GLN A 29 -49.85 -52.08 12.74
CA GLN A 29 -48.51 -51.79 12.22
C GLN A 29 -48.49 -51.84 10.68
N LYS A 30 -47.73 -50.95 10.03
CA LYS A 30 -47.00 -51.25 8.78
C LYS A 30 -45.59 -50.63 8.80
N GLY A 31 -44.63 -51.54 8.82
CA GLY A 31 -43.33 -51.57 8.12
C GLY A 31 -42.58 -50.29 7.77
N LYS A 32 -41.34 -50.24 8.27
CA LYS A 32 -40.18 -49.48 7.77
C LYS A 32 -40.03 -49.57 6.24
N GLN A 33 -39.72 -48.44 5.61
CA GLN A 33 -38.83 -48.38 4.44
C GLN A 33 -37.79 -47.28 4.63
N LYS A 34 -36.52 -47.66 4.56
CA LYS A 34 -35.35 -46.79 4.46
C LYS A 34 -35.30 -46.22 3.04
N ALA A 35 -35.22 -44.90 2.89
CA ALA A 35 -34.90 -44.27 1.61
C ALA A 35 -33.41 -44.44 1.30
N LYS A 36 -33.10 -44.89 0.08
CA LYS A 36 -31.75 -44.91 -0.52
C LYS A 36 -31.34 -43.47 -0.90
N PRO A 37 -30.03 -43.18 -0.98
CA PRO A 37 -29.53 -41.92 -1.51
C PRO A 37 -29.51 -41.98 -3.05
N ASP A 38 -30.13 -41.00 -3.70
CA ASP A 38 -30.05 -40.82 -5.15
C ASP A 38 -28.64 -40.35 -5.54
N LYS A 39 -27.96 -41.21 -6.30
CA LYS A 39 -26.94 -40.85 -7.28
C LYS A 39 -27.67 -40.53 -8.58
N ASP A 40 -27.22 -39.47 -9.24
CA ASP A 40 -27.12 -39.28 -10.71
C ASP A 40 -26.99 -37.76 -10.93
N SER A 41 -25.76 -37.25 -11.05
CA SER A 41 -25.00 -37.06 -12.29
C SER A 41 -25.55 -35.91 -13.13
N ASP A 42 -24.80 -34.81 -13.12
CA ASP A 42 -24.73 -33.83 -14.21
C ASP A 42 -24.66 -34.54 -15.55
N GLU A 43 -25.48 -34.12 -16.52
CA GLU A 43 -25.02 -33.78 -17.87
C GLU A 43 -26.11 -33.15 -18.75
N SER A 44 -25.63 -32.26 -19.61
CA SER A 44 -26.22 -31.64 -20.82
C SER A 44 -27.12 -30.40 -20.67
N GLU A 45 -26.53 -29.29 -21.12
CA GLU A 45 -27.15 -28.05 -21.57
C GLU A 45 -27.91 -28.26 -22.90
N ASP A 46 -28.84 -27.32 -23.15
CA ASP A 46 -29.32 -26.87 -24.45
C ASP A 46 -30.19 -27.79 -25.34
N GLU A 47 -31.50 -27.75 -25.09
CA GLU A 47 -32.47 -27.66 -26.19
C GLU A 47 -33.57 -26.63 -25.87
N ARG A 48 -33.71 -25.64 -26.75
CA ARG A 48 -34.87 -24.75 -26.83
C ARG A 48 -36.07 -25.54 -27.37
N GLY A 49 -36.69 -26.33 -26.49
CA GLY A 49 -37.96 -27.00 -26.72
C GLY A 49 -38.97 -26.55 -25.68
N THR A 50 -40.05 -25.91 -26.12
CA THR A 50 -41.17 -25.51 -25.26
C THR A 50 -41.75 -26.75 -24.60
N VAL A 51 -41.44 -26.99 -23.32
CA VAL A 51 -42.04 -28.09 -22.55
C VAL A 51 -43.55 -27.84 -22.47
N PRO A 52 -44.42 -28.79 -22.89
CA PRO A 52 -45.86 -28.60 -22.76
C PRO A 52 -46.21 -28.55 -21.27
N LEU A 53 -46.84 -27.46 -20.83
CA LEU A 53 -47.42 -27.38 -19.49
C LEU A 53 -48.48 -28.49 -19.38
N LYS A 54 -48.40 -29.31 -18.32
CA LYS A 54 -49.40 -30.35 -18.03
C LYS A 54 -50.79 -29.70 -17.98
N GLU A 55 -51.75 -30.24 -18.73
CA GLU A 55 -53.10 -29.68 -18.91
C GLU A 55 -53.91 -29.62 -17.61
N THR A 56 -53.64 -30.51 -16.65
CA THR A 56 -54.37 -30.55 -15.38
C THR A 56 -53.44 -30.24 -14.22
N ARG A 57 -53.56 -29.01 -13.70
CA ARG A 57 -52.94 -28.60 -12.45
C ARG A 57 -53.73 -29.22 -11.30
N ILE A 58 -53.13 -30.14 -10.55
CA ILE A 58 -53.74 -30.66 -9.32
C ILE A 58 -53.75 -29.50 -8.31
N SER A 59 -54.94 -29.03 -7.94
CA SER A 59 -55.17 -27.85 -7.09
C SER A 59 -54.48 -27.93 -5.71
N ASP A 60 -54.16 -29.14 -5.26
CA ASP A 60 -53.58 -29.44 -3.94
C ASP A 60 -52.05 -29.53 -3.93
N GLU A 61 -51.35 -29.38 -5.07
CA GLU A 61 -49.89 -29.28 -5.03
C GLU A 61 -49.47 -27.89 -4.50
N PRO A 62 -48.79 -27.81 -3.34
CA PRO A 62 -48.33 -26.53 -2.82
C PRO A 62 -47.37 -25.93 -3.83
N ILE A 63 -47.70 -24.72 -4.31
CA ILE A 63 -46.86 -23.94 -5.23
C ILE A 63 -45.42 -23.98 -4.69
N PRO A 64 -44.43 -24.42 -5.49
CA PRO A 64 -43.05 -24.50 -5.03
C PRO A 64 -42.60 -23.11 -4.60
N LYS A 65 -42.51 -22.88 -3.29
CA LYS A 65 -42.03 -21.62 -2.72
C LYS A 65 -40.56 -21.52 -3.11
N LYS A 66 -40.27 -20.72 -4.15
CA LYS A 66 -38.88 -20.38 -4.48
C LYS A 66 -38.18 -19.93 -3.19
N SER A 67 -37.00 -20.46 -2.93
CA SER A 67 -36.14 -19.97 -1.85
C SER A 67 -36.00 -18.46 -2.00
N LYS A 68 -36.71 -17.68 -1.16
CA LYS A 68 -36.78 -16.21 -1.25
C LYS A 68 -35.41 -15.54 -1.12
N TRP A 69 -34.43 -16.28 -0.60
CA TRP A 69 -33.04 -15.85 -0.49
C TRP A 69 -32.24 -16.27 -1.73
N THR A 70 -32.24 -15.43 -2.76
CA THR A 70 -31.54 -15.65 -4.03
C THR A 70 -30.06 -15.28 -3.94
N ASN A 71 -29.73 -14.15 -3.29
CA ASN A 71 -28.35 -13.66 -3.20
C ASN A 71 -27.68 -14.12 -1.90
N LYS A 72 -26.96 -15.24 -1.92
CA LYS A 72 -26.25 -15.79 -0.75
C LYS A 72 -24.87 -15.14 -0.53
N GLN A 73 -24.84 -13.82 -0.31
CA GLN A 73 -23.62 -13.14 0.10
C GLN A 73 -23.29 -13.38 1.58
N ARG A 74 -22.01 -13.64 1.84
CA ARG A 74 -21.43 -13.76 3.19
C ARG A 74 -20.13 -12.97 3.22
N VAL A 75 -19.99 -12.10 4.21
CA VAL A 75 -18.85 -11.20 4.33
C VAL A 75 -18.02 -11.61 5.53
N LEU A 76 -16.75 -11.92 5.31
CA LEU A 76 -15.78 -12.19 6.36
C LEU A 76 -15.20 -10.88 6.89
N VAL A 77 -15.35 -10.59 8.18
CA VAL A 77 -14.80 -9.38 8.81
C VAL A 77 -13.62 -9.76 9.71
N LEU A 78 -12.41 -9.53 9.19
CA LEU A 78 -11.13 -9.89 9.79
C LEU A 78 -10.38 -8.67 10.32
N CYS A 79 -9.47 -8.92 11.25
CA CYS A 79 -8.45 -7.93 11.60
C CYS A 79 -7.09 -8.57 11.82
N ALA A 80 -6.05 -7.86 11.42
CA ALA A 80 -4.67 -8.20 11.74
C ALA A 80 -4.30 -7.71 13.14
N ARG A 81 -3.31 -8.35 13.76
CA ARG A 81 -2.70 -7.85 15.01
C ARG A 81 -2.17 -6.42 14.84
N GLY A 82 -2.37 -5.55 15.83
CA GLY A 82 -1.83 -4.18 15.84
C GLY A 82 -2.81 -3.06 15.46
N ILE A 83 -4.11 -3.34 15.46
CA ILE A 83 -5.20 -2.35 15.38
C ILE A 83 -5.34 -1.53 16.67
N ASN A 84 -5.79 -0.29 16.57
CA ASN A 84 -6.03 0.61 17.69
C ASN A 84 -7.33 0.26 18.45
N HIS A 85 -7.58 0.90 19.59
CA HIS A 85 -8.85 0.81 20.31
C HIS A 85 -10.03 1.33 19.48
N ARG A 86 -9.88 2.48 18.83
CA ARG A 86 -10.91 3.06 17.96
C ARG A 86 -11.26 2.14 16.79
N ASP A 87 -10.26 1.59 16.12
CA ASP A 87 -10.43 0.67 14.99
C ASP A 87 -11.17 -0.62 15.40
N ARG A 88 -10.97 -1.09 16.64
CA ARG A 88 -11.72 -2.24 17.18
C ARG A 88 -13.19 -1.94 17.33
N HIS A 89 -13.55 -0.73 17.75
CA HIS A 89 -14.94 -0.30 17.83
C HIS A 89 -15.54 -0.14 16.45
N LEU A 90 -14.84 0.48 15.49
CA LEU A 90 -15.28 0.54 14.09
C LEU A 90 -15.58 -0.87 13.52
N MET A 91 -14.69 -1.83 13.77
CA MET A 91 -14.90 -3.22 13.33
C MET A 91 -16.15 -3.85 13.99
N ARG A 92 -16.39 -3.58 15.29
CA ARG A 92 -17.61 -4.06 15.98
C ARG A 92 -18.86 -3.39 15.43
N ASP A 93 -18.80 -2.10 15.14
CA ASP A 93 -19.91 -1.34 14.56
C ASP A 93 -20.31 -1.94 13.21
N LEU A 94 -19.34 -2.20 12.32
CA LEU A 94 -19.62 -2.87 11.03
C LEU A 94 -20.19 -4.28 11.19
N ARG A 95 -19.73 -5.05 12.18
CA ARG A 95 -20.30 -6.38 12.51
C ARG A 95 -21.73 -6.27 13.01
N THR A 96 -22.05 -5.23 13.77
CA THR A 96 -23.41 -4.98 14.26
C THR A 96 -24.34 -4.56 13.12
N LEU A 97 -23.84 -3.74 12.19
CA LEU A 97 -24.59 -3.30 11.02
C LEU A 97 -24.91 -4.46 10.06
N MET A 98 -23.92 -5.25 9.65
CA MET A 98 -24.10 -6.27 8.61
C MET A 98 -24.53 -7.62 9.21
N PRO A 99 -25.76 -8.13 8.98
CA PRO A 99 -26.21 -9.40 9.55
C PRO A 99 -25.59 -10.63 8.88
N HIS A 100 -25.12 -10.49 7.63
CA HIS A 100 -24.44 -11.50 6.83
C HIS A 100 -22.92 -11.57 7.09
N HIS A 101 -22.44 -10.89 8.13
CA HIS A 101 -21.04 -10.95 8.53
C HIS A 101 -20.69 -12.30 9.19
N ARG A 102 -19.45 -12.72 9.01
CA ARG A 102 -18.79 -13.77 9.79
C ARG A 102 -17.56 -13.17 10.46
N ALA A 103 -17.45 -13.36 11.76
CA ALA A 103 -16.34 -12.86 12.54
C ALA A 103 -15.31 -13.98 12.73
N GLU A 104 -14.04 -13.64 12.53
CA GLU A 104 -12.91 -14.49 12.90
C GLU A 104 -12.08 -13.86 14.03
N PRO A 105 -11.28 -14.70 14.73
CA PRO A 105 -10.17 -14.22 15.54
C PRO A 105 -9.16 -13.41 14.71
N LYS A 106 -8.28 -12.71 15.42
CA LYS A 106 -7.28 -11.85 14.79
C LYS A 106 -6.20 -12.71 14.13
N MET A 107 -5.95 -12.47 12.85
CA MET A 107 -4.84 -13.11 12.16
C MET A 107 -3.50 -12.48 12.57
N GLU A 108 -2.44 -13.28 12.48
CA GLU A 108 -1.08 -12.76 12.59
C GLU A 108 -0.69 -11.96 11.35
N ARG A 109 0.28 -11.05 11.52
CA ARG A 109 0.81 -10.29 10.39
C ARG A 109 1.90 -11.12 9.74
N TRP A 110 1.54 -11.88 8.72
CA TRP A 110 2.47 -12.59 7.86
C TRP A 110 2.78 -11.76 6.61
N LYS A 111 3.77 -12.20 5.82
CA LYS A 111 4.30 -11.41 4.68
C LYS A 111 3.38 -11.40 3.46
N THR A 112 2.67 -12.50 3.24
CA THR A 112 1.73 -12.65 2.12
C THR A 112 0.30 -12.47 2.66
N LEU A 113 -0.74 -12.34 1.83
CA LEU A 113 -2.13 -12.18 2.29
C LEU A 113 -3.11 -13.27 1.78
N SER A 114 -2.62 -14.27 1.04
CA SER A 114 -3.32 -15.50 0.59
C SER A 114 -4.02 -16.36 1.66
N VAL A 115 -3.51 -16.50 2.90
CA VAL A 115 -4.18 -17.18 4.05
C VAL A 115 -5.56 -16.59 4.31
N VAL A 116 -5.80 -15.34 3.92
CA VAL A 116 -7.15 -14.75 4.00
C VAL A 116 -8.15 -15.45 3.08
N ASN A 117 -7.69 -15.93 1.92
CA ASN A 117 -8.52 -16.71 1.01
C ASN A 117 -8.86 -18.07 1.62
N GLU A 118 -7.90 -18.77 2.23
CA GLU A 118 -8.13 -20.03 2.95
C GLU A 118 -9.13 -19.85 4.11
N MET A 119 -8.99 -18.78 4.90
CA MET A 119 -9.95 -18.45 5.97
C MET A 119 -11.36 -18.18 5.41
N SER A 120 -11.45 -17.53 4.26
CA SER A 120 -12.74 -17.27 3.60
C SER A 120 -13.38 -18.54 3.06
N GLU A 121 -12.59 -19.48 2.57
CA GLU A 121 -13.06 -20.79 2.09
C GLU A 121 -13.56 -21.66 3.24
N MET A 122 -12.80 -21.76 4.33
CA MET A 122 -13.19 -22.49 5.55
C MET A 122 -14.51 -22.00 6.15
N LYS A 123 -14.83 -20.71 6.00
CA LYS A 123 -16.09 -20.10 6.49
C LYS A 123 -17.15 -19.92 5.40
N HIS A 124 -16.89 -20.38 4.18
CA HIS A 124 -17.75 -20.18 3.00
C HIS A 124 -18.20 -18.72 2.86
N CYS A 125 -17.24 -17.81 2.85
CA CYS A 125 -17.45 -16.37 2.67
C CYS A 125 -17.06 -15.94 1.27
N ASN A 126 -17.95 -15.23 0.59
CA ASN A 126 -17.70 -14.77 -0.78
C ASN A 126 -16.92 -13.46 -0.79
N LYS A 127 -17.04 -12.66 0.27
CA LYS A 127 -16.42 -11.34 0.37
C LYS A 127 -15.61 -11.24 1.64
N VAL A 128 -14.56 -10.41 1.61
CA VAL A 128 -13.69 -10.20 2.75
C VAL A 128 -13.46 -8.72 2.99
N VAL A 129 -13.57 -8.33 4.26
CA VAL A 129 -13.15 -7.04 4.80
C VAL A 129 -12.04 -7.31 5.80
N LEU A 130 -10.82 -6.86 5.49
CA LEU A 130 -9.66 -7.02 6.37
C LEU A 130 -9.17 -5.67 6.88
N PHE A 131 -9.14 -5.54 8.21
CA PHE A 131 -8.52 -4.41 8.89
C PHE A 131 -7.04 -4.67 9.19
N GLU A 132 -6.15 -3.93 8.52
CA GLU A 132 -4.71 -4.00 8.71
C GLU A 132 -4.22 -2.76 9.48
N GLY A 133 -4.01 -2.90 10.79
CA GLY A 133 -3.39 -1.85 11.60
C GLY A 133 -1.87 -1.81 11.42
N ARG A 134 -1.29 -0.63 11.21
CA ARG A 134 0.16 -0.41 11.18
C ARG A 134 0.58 0.53 12.30
N ARG A 135 1.60 0.14 13.08
CA ARG A 135 2.14 0.90 14.23
C ARG A 135 1.07 1.39 15.23
N LYS A 136 -0.08 0.70 15.33
CA LYS A 136 -1.25 1.08 16.14
C LYS A 136 -1.78 2.51 15.89
N ARG A 137 -1.47 3.09 14.72
CA ARG A 137 -1.80 4.48 14.38
C ARG A 137 -2.49 4.61 13.03
N ASP A 138 -1.98 3.90 12.03
CA ASP A 138 -2.51 3.95 10.67
C ASP A 138 -3.40 2.71 10.45
N LEU A 139 -4.60 2.90 9.91
CA LEU A 139 -5.52 1.83 9.59
C LEU A 139 -5.65 1.69 8.08
N TYR A 140 -5.36 0.49 7.59
CA TYR A 140 -5.66 0.12 6.22
C TYR A 140 -6.85 -0.84 6.22
N MET A 141 -7.73 -0.68 5.25
CA MET A 141 -8.84 -1.58 5.03
C MET A 141 -8.72 -2.18 3.64
N TRP A 142 -8.81 -3.49 3.58
CA TRP A 142 -8.88 -4.23 2.33
C TRP A 142 -10.30 -4.73 2.13
N LEU A 143 -10.81 -4.50 0.94
CA LEU A 143 -12.08 -5.06 0.48
C LEU A 143 -11.77 -5.99 -0.68
N ALA A 144 -12.22 -7.23 -0.63
CA ALA A 144 -11.93 -8.20 -1.66
C ALA A 144 -13.09 -9.14 -1.93
N ASN A 145 -13.18 -9.61 -3.17
CA ASN A 145 -13.94 -10.79 -3.51
C ASN A 145 -13.07 -12.04 -3.30
N ALA A 146 -13.52 -12.95 -2.44
CA ALA A 146 -12.78 -14.16 -2.09
C ALA A 146 -12.54 -15.05 -3.30
N GLY A 147 -11.38 -15.69 -3.36
CA GLY A 147 -10.97 -16.57 -4.46
C GLY A 147 -10.48 -15.82 -5.69
N VAL A 148 -11.40 -15.21 -6.46
CA VAL A 148 -11.10 -14.67 -7.80
C VAL A 148 -10.46 -13.28 -7.75
N GLY A 149 -10.79 -12.45 -6.76
CA GLY A 149 -10.56 -11.00 -6.82
C GLY A 149 -11.71 -10.26 -7.51
N PRO A 150 -11.66 -8.92 -7.65
CA PRO A 150 -10.54 -8.02 -7.36
C PRO A 150 -10.40 -7.70 -5.86
N SER A 151 -9.29 -7.08 -5.49
CA SER A 151 -9.09 -6.52 -4.14
C SER A 151 -8.67 -5.06 -4.18
N VAL A 152 -9.21 -4.27 -3.26
CA VAL A 152 -8.96 -2.84 -3.15
C VAL A 152 -8.42 -2.53 -1.78
N LYS A 153 -7.31 -1.80 -1.76
CA LYS A 153 -6.68 -1.31 -0.53
C LYS A 153 -7.03 0.15 -0.31
N PHE A 154 -7.55 0.46 0.87
CA PHE A 154 -7.86 1.80 1.33
C PHE A 154 -7.01 2.16 2.54
N LEU A 155 -6.63 3.43 2.63
CA LEU A 155 -6.24 4.05 3.89
C LEU A 155 -7.50 4.63 4.53
N VAL A 156 -7.79 4.26 5.77
CA VAL A 156 -8.94 4.78 6.50
C VAL A 156 -8.50 5.94 7.39
N GLU A 157 -9.15 7.07 7.22
CA GLU A 157 -8.92 8.32 7.95
C GLU A 157 -10.21 8.81 8.61
N ASN A 158 -10.08 9.76 9.56
CA ASN A 158 -11.21 10.43 10.22
C ASN A 158 -12.28 9.47 10.75
N ILE A 159 -11.85 8.43 11.45
CA ILE A 159 -12.74 7.42 12.05
C ILE A 159 -13.47 8.04 13.23
N HIS A 160 -14.80 7.95 13.18
CA HIS A 160 -15.75 8.26 14.23
C HIS A 160 -16.66 7.05 14.42
N THR A 161 -16.67 6.48 15.63
CA THR A 161 -17.43 5.27 15.94
C THR A 161 -18.86 5.60 16.38
N MET A 162 -19.77 4.63 16.35
CA MET A 162 -21.16 4.82 16.83
C MET A 162 -21.24 5.28 18.28
N GLY A 163 -20.27 4.89 19.12
CA GLY A 163 -20.21 5.29 20.53
C GLY A 163 -19.79 6.74 20.79
N GLU A 164 -19.65 7.58 19.76
CA GLU A 164 -19.32 8.99 19.94
C GLU A 164 -20.57 9.83 20.22
N MET A 165 -20.53 10.63 21.28
CA MET A 165 -21.67 11.40 21.83
C MET A 165 -22.38 12.35 20.83
N LYS A 166 -21.72 12.72 19.74
CA LYS A 166 -22.28 13.66 18.74
C LYS A 166 -23.27 13.01 17.77
N LEU A 167 -23.35 11.68 17.77
CA LEU A 167 -24.21 10.92 16.87
C LEU A 167 -25.43 10.44 17.67
N THR A 168 -26.57 11.05 17.39
CA THR A 168 -27.82 10.85 18.17
C THR A 168 -28.76 9.85 17.54
N GLY A 169 -28.52 9.45 16.28
CA GLY A 169 -29.37 8.49 15.57
C GLY A 169 -29.22 7.06 16.10
N ASN A 170 -30.26 6.25 15.92
CA ASN A 170 -30.26 4.82 16.19
C ASN A 170 -30.76 4.05 14.97
N CYS A 171 -30.50 2.75 14.86
CA CYS A 171 -31.17 1.93 13.84
C CYS A 171 -31.36 0.49 14.29
N LEU A 172 -32.33 -0.19 13.67
CA LEU A 172 -32.52 -1.62 13.84
C LEU A 172 -31.27 -2.40 13.43
N ARG A 173 -30.80 -3.27 14.33
CA ARG A 173 -29.66 -4.15 14.06
C ARG A 173 -30.00 -5.14 12.95
N GLY A 174 -29.17 -5.18 11.92
CA GLY A 174 -29.38 -6.09 10.79
C GLY A 174 -30.52 -5.68 9.83
N SER A 175 -31.05 -4.46 9.93
CA SER A 175 -31.94 -3.93 8.89
C SER A 175 -31.23 -3.76 7.56
N ARG A 176 -31.99 -3.78 6.47
CA ARG A 176 -31.44 -3.61 5.12
C ARG A 176 -31.20 -2.11 4.87
N PRO A 177 -29.95 -1.69 4.61
CA PRO A 177 -29.67 -0.29 4.34
C PRO A 177 -30.03 0.07 2.89
N LEU A 178 -30.44 1.32 2.68
CA LEU A 178 -30.35 1.94 1.36
C LEU A 178 -28.91 2.40 1.12
N LEU A 179 -28.36 2.10 -0.04
CA LEU A 179 -27.02 2.54 -0.42
C LEU A 179 -27.17 3.71 -1.40
N SER A 180 -26.72 4.89 -0.98
CA SER A 180 -26.68 6.09 -1.81
C SER A 180 -25.24 6.35 -2.25
N PHE A 181 -25.03 6.58 -3.53
CA PHE A 181 -23.72 6.87 -4.12
C PHE A 181 -23.77 8.22 -4.83
N SER A 182 -22.71 9.03 -4.71
CA SER A 182 -22.58 10.23 -5.55
C SER A 182 -22.42 9.86 -7.03
N GLU A 183 -22.78 10.79 -7.91
CA GLU A 183 -22.72 10.62 -9.36
C GLU A 183 -21.29 10.32 -9.86
N ASP A 184 -20.27 10.81 -9.14
CA ASP A 184 -18.87 10.66 -9.51
C ASP A 184 -18.42 9.20 -9.59
N PHE A 185 -19.09 8.31 -8.87
CA PHE A 185 -18.83 6.88 -8.95
C PHE A 185 -19.15 6.27 -10.32
N THR A 186 -19.96 6.93 -11.13
CA THR A 186 -20.28 6.50 -12.50
C THR A 186 -19.29 7.07 -13.52
N LYS A 187 -18.61 8.18 -13.20
CA LYS A 187 -17.73 8.90 -14.15
C LYS A 187 -16.39 8.19 -14.38
N GLN A 188 -15.79 7.63 -13.33
CA GLN A 188 -14.45 7.01 -13.41
C GLN A 188 -14.53 5.48 -13.30
N PRO A 189 -13.83 4.71 -14.16
CA PRO A 189 -13.98 3.25 -14.21
C PRO A 189 -13.52 2.55 -12.92
N HIS A 190 -12.47 3.06 -12.29
CA HIS A 190 -12.00 2.50 -11.01
C HIS A 190 -13.00 2.75 -9.87
N LEU A 191 -13.75 3.85 -9.90
CA LEU A 191 -14.83 4.11 -8.94
C LEU A 191 -16.05 3.24 -9.22
N VAL A 192 -16.38 2.95 -10.48
CA VAL A 192 -17.46 2.00 -10.83
C VAL A 192 -17.16 0.63 -10.24
N LEU A 193 -15.92 0.16 -10.35
CA LEU A 193 -15.48 -1.11 -9.75
C LEU A 193 -15.59 -1.09 -8.22
N ILE A 194 -15.16 0.01 -7.58
CA ILE A 194 -15.27 0.18 -6.13
C ILE A 194 -16.75 0.24 -5.71
N LYS A 195 -17.61 0.92 -6.47
CA LYS A 195 -19.06 1.00 -6.22
C LYS A 195 -19.66 -0.40 -6.20
N GLU A 196 -19.38 -1.23 -7.21
CA GLU A 196 -19.89 -2.60 -7.27
C GLU A 196 -19.40 -3.44 -6.08
N LEU A 197 -18.12 -3.33 -5.72
CA LEU A 197 -17.57 -4.02 -4.55
C LEU A 197 -18.24 -3.58 -3.24
N LEU A 198 -18.48 -2.27 -3.07
CA LEU A 198 -19.15 -1.71 -1.89
C LEU A 198 -20.62 -2.13 -1.81
N VAL A 199 -21.33 -2.17 -2.94
CA VAL A 199 -22.71 -2.67 -3.02
C VAL A 199 -22.78 -4.10 -2.53
N GLN A 200 -21.87 -4.97 -2.97
CA GLN A 200 -21.86 -6.39 -2.59
C GLN A 200 -21.43 -6.63 -1.13
N ILE A 201 -20.65 -5.74 -0.53
CA ILE A 201 -20.16 -5.88 0.86
C ILE A 201 -21.16 -5.29 1.85
N PHE A 202 -21.55 -4.02 1.66
CA PHE A 202 -22.41 -3.29 2.59
C PHE A 202 -23.90 -3.54 2.33
N GLY A 203 -24.26 -4.04 1.14
CA GLY A 203 -25.61 -4.48 0.83
C GLY A 203 -25.99 -5.72 1.63
N VAL A 204 -27.14 -5.68 2.29
CA VAL A 204 -27.69 -6.84 3.01
C VAL A 204 -28.61 -7.62 2.07
N PRO A 205 -28.35 -8.91 1.84
CA PRO A 205 -29.21 -9.72 0.98
C PRO A 205 -30.66 -9.73 1.41
N ASN A 206 -31.56 -9.75 0.42
CA ASN A 206 -32.98 -9.85 0.69
C ASN A 206 -33.31 -11.22 1.32
N HIS A 207 -34.16 -11.22 2.35
CA HIS A 207 -34.53 -12.41 3.12
C HIS A 207 -33.36 -13.17 3.77
N HIS A 208 -32.29 -12.47 4.16
CA HIS A 208 -31.26 -13.10 4.98
C HIS A 208 -31.88 -13.56 6.33
N PRO A 209 -31.51 -14.73 6.89
CA PRO A 209 -32.16 -15.25 8.10
C PRO A 209 -32.11 -14.34 9.33
N LYS A 210 -31.13 -13.42 9.36
CA LYS A 210 -30.95 -12.43 10.43
C LYS A 210 -31.32 -11.00 10.02
N SER A 211 -31.79 -10.78 8.79
CA SER A 211 -32.18 -9.44 8.35
C SER A 211 -33.57 -9.08 8.85
N GLN A 212 -33.74 -7.86 9.31
CA GLN A 212 -35.06 -7.32 9.61
C GLN A 212 -35.76 -6.87 8.30
N PRO A 213 -37.10 -6.93 8.24
CA PRO A 213 -37.84 -6.59 7.02
C PRO A 213 -37.86 -5.09 6.73
N PHE A 214 -37.81 -4.24 7.75
CA PHE A 214 -37.90 -2.79 7.62
C PHE A 214 -36.60 -2.13 7.15
N ILE A 215 -36.76 -1.02 6.44
CA ILE A 215 -35.68 -0.15 5.98
C ILE A 215 -35.69 1.08 6.86
N ASP A 216 -34.68 1.20 7.72
CA ASP A 216 -34.60 2.22 8.78
C ASP A 216 -33.38 3.15 8.59
N ARG A 217 -32.48 2.80 7.66
CA ARG A 217 -31.17 3.46 7.56
C ARG A 217 -30.66 3.57 6.14
N VAL A 218 -29.85 4.60 5.93
CA VAL A 218 -29.18 4.92 4.67
C VAL A 218 -27.67 4.98 4.92
N ILE A 219 -26.91 4.30 4.07
CA ILE A 219 -25.47 4.44 3.98
C ILE A 219 -25.18 5.28 2.75
N THR A 220 -24.45 6.38 2.92
CA THR A 220 -24.07 7.26 1.83
C THR A 220 -22.57 7.16 1.58
N PHE A 221 -22.21 7.01 0.30
CA PHE A 221 -20.85 7.11 -0.19
C PHE A 221 -20.72 8.35 -1.07
N THR A 222 -19.97 9.33 -0.59
CA THR A 222 -19.71 10.57 -1.33
C THR A 222 -18.25 10.62 -1.73
N TYR A 223 -17.97 10.82 -3.02
CA TYR A 223 -16.61 11.04 -3.50
C TYR A 223 -16.28 12.54 -3.48
N LEU A 224 -15.28 12.93 -2.69
CA LEU A 224 -14.83 14.32 -2.56
C LEU A 224 -13.33 14.35 -2.22
N ASP A 225 -12.57 15.23 -2.87
CA ASP A 225 -11.10 15.36 -2.72
C ASP A 225 -10.35 14.03 -2.89
N ASN A 226 -10.70 13.27 -3.93
CA ASN A 226 -10.13 11.96 -4.25
C ASN A 226 -10.28 10.92 -3.12
N ARG A 227 -11.26 11.14 -2.23
CA ARG A 227 -11.55 10.30 -1.07
C ARG A 227 -13.03 9.95 -1.05
N ILE A 228 -13.32 8.78 -0.49
CA ILE A 228 -14.69 8.28 -0.33
C ILE A 228 -15.11 8.49 1.12
N TRP A 229 -16.13 9.31 1.32
CA TRP A 229 -16.73 9.57 2.62
C TRP A 229 -17.83 8.56 2.88
N TYR A 230 -17.69 7.81 3.97
CA TYR A 230 -18.74 6.92 4.48
C TYR A 230 -19.51 7.66 5.56
N ARG A 231 -20.82 7.77 5.39
CA ARG A 231 -21.74 8.23 6.45
C ARG A 231 -22.94 7.30 6.54
N HIS A 232 -23.51 7.26 7.74
CA HIS A 232 -24.61 6.37 8.08
C HIS A 232 -25.69 7.14 8.83
N PHE A 233 -26.88 7.15 8.25
CA PHE A 233 -28.03 7.94 8.69
C PHE A 233 -29.21 7.04 9.04
N GLN A 234 -29.98 7.45 10.04
CA GLN A 234 -31.30 6.95 10.36
C GLN A 234 -32.34 7.69 9.53
N ILE A 235 -33.38 6.99 9.08
CA ILE A 235 -34.59 7.59 8.52
C ILE A 235 -35.56 7.84 9.69
N LEU A 236 -35.83 9.09 10.03
CA LEU A 236 -36.69 9.44 11.16
C LEU A 236 -38.17 9.48 10.79
N SER A 237 -38.46 10.08 9.64
CA SER A 237 -39.81 10.38 9.18
C SER A 237 -39.93 10.04 7.70
N GLU A 238 -41.15 9.72 7.27
CA GLU A 238 -41.46 9.47 5.86
C GLU A 238 -41.18 10.69 4.98
N ASP A 239 -41.19 11.89 5.57
CA ASP A 239 -40.85 13.18 4.93
C ASP A 239 -39.35 13.34 4.59
N GLY A 240 -38.52 12.33 4.87
CA GLY A 240 -37.09 12.32 4.49
C GLY A 240 -36.14 12.96 5.51
N GLY A 241 -36.57 13.15 6.75
CA GLY A 241 -35.69 13.58 7.85
C GLY A 241 -34.61 12.53 8.15
N LEU A 242 -33.33 12.93 8.07
CA LEU A 242 -32.18 12.06 8.32
C LEU A 242 -31.39 12.52 9.55
N THR A 243 -31.04 11.59 10.44
CA THR A 243 -30.15 11.84 11.59
C THR A 243 -28.92 10.96 11.51
N GLU A 244 -27.72 11.50 11.79
CA GLU A 244 -26.47 10.73 11.78
C GLU A 244 -26.40 9.72 12.95
N ILE A 245 -26.12 8.45 12.64
CA ILE A 245 -25.90 7.34 13.61
C ILE A 245 -24.40 7.04 13.77
N GLY A 246 -23.67 7.04 12.66
CA GLY A 246 -22.31 6.50 12.57
C GLY A 246 -22.24 4.99 12.32
N PRO A 247 -21.04 4.42 12.06
CA PRO A 247 -19.75 5.09 12.09
C PRO A 247 -19.57 6.04 10.90
N ARG A 248 -18.70 7.02 11.06
CA ARG A 248 -18.25 7.93 10.00
C ARG A 248 -16.77 7.71 9.79
N PHE A 249 -16.35 7.57 8.54
CA PHE A 249 -14.93 7.46 8.21
C PHE A 249 -14.71 7.83 6.75
N VAL A 250 -13.45 8.12 6.43
CA VAL A 250 -13.03 8.48 5.08
C VAL A 250 -12.09 7.38 4.58
N MET A 251 -12.35 6.90 3.37
CA MET A 251 -11.52 5.90 2.69
C MET A 251 -10.76 6.59 1.56
N ASN A 252 -9.43 6.55 1.62
CA ASN A 252 -8.57 7.00 0.53
C ASN A 252 -8.11 5.75 -0.26
N PRO A 253 -8.55 5.57 -1.52
CA PRO A 253 -8.14 4.43 -2.34
C PRO A 253 -6.64 4.50 -2.65
N ILE A 254 -5.93 3.39 -2.44
CA ILE A 254 -4.47 3.30 -2.63
C ILE A 254 -4.16 2.59 -3.94
N LYS A 255 -4.57 1.32 -4.02
CA LYS A 255 -4.33 0.42 -5.15
C LYS A 255 -5.48 -0.56 -5.30
N ILE A 256 -5.73 -0.95 -6.54
CA ILE A 256 -6.65 -2.02 -6.93
C ILE A 256 -5.80 -3.14 -7.53
N PHE A 257 -6.00 -4.36 -7.06
CA PHE A 257 -5.33 -5.56 -7.52
C PHE A 257 -6.31 -6.44 -8.30
N SER A 258 -5.79 -7.15 -9.30
CA SER A 258 -6.58 -8.09 -10.10
C SER A 258 -7.08 -9.28 -9.29
N GLY A 259 -6.25 -9.83 -8.41
CA GLY A 259 -6.58 -10.98 -7.58
C GLY A 259 -7.07 -10.64 -6.18
N SER A 260 -7.52 -11.67 -5.46
CA SER A 260 -7.85 -11.57 -4.04
C SER A 260 -6.57 -11.56 -3.20
N PHE A 261 -6.24 -10.41 -2.62
CA PHE A 261 -5.06 -10.21 -1.76
C PHE A 261 -3.70 -10.55 -2.42
N GLY A 262 -3.66 -10.47 -3.76
CA GLY A 262 -2.51 -10.76 -4.60
C GLY A 262 -2.79 -10.38 -6.05
N GLY A 263 -1.87 -10.72 -6.93
CA GLY A 263 -1.92 -10.33 -8.35
C GLY A 263 -1.38 -8.92 -8.60
N ASP A 264 -1.35 -8.56 -9.87
CA ASP A 264 -0.79 -7.29 -10.32
C ASP A 264 -1.72 -6.11 -10.01
N PRO A 265 -1.15 -4.93 -9.66
CA PRO A 265 -1.94 -3.73 -9.45
C PRO A 265 -2.49 -3.23 -10.79
N ILE A 266 -3.80 -3.26 -10.96
CA ILE A 266 -4.49 -2.74 -12.16
C ILE A 266 -4.52 -1.21 -12.12
N TRP A 267 -4.64 -0.64 -10.92
CA TRP A 267 -4.73 0.81 -10.73
C TRP A 267 -4.03 1.22 -9.44
N GLU A 268 -3.34 2.37 -9.50
CA GLU A 268 -2.67 3.00 -8.38
C GLU A 268 -3.03 4.48 -8.33
N ASN A 269 -3.33 4.97 -7.13
CA ASN A 269 -3.62 6.37 -6.89
C ASN A 269 -2.32 7.18 -6.85
N ALA A 270 -2.13 8.08 -7.81
CA ALA A 270 -0.97 8.97 -7.88
C ALA A 270 -0.90 9.98 -6.72
N ASP A 271 -2.07 10.43 -6.24
CA ASP A 271 -2.17 11.45 -5.18
C ASP A 271 -1.98 10.85 -3.78
N TYR A 272 -2.03 9.53 -3.67
CA TYR A 272 -1.90 8.85 -2.40
C TYR A 272 -0.50 9.00 -1.81
N GLN A 273 -0.44 9.56 -0.60
CA GLN A 273 0.77 9.61 0.20
C GLN A 273 0.60 8.79 1.47
N SER A 274 1.52 7.83 1.69
CA SER A 274 1.47 7.06 2.93
C SER A 274 1.69 7.95 4.16
N PRO A 275 0.97 7.72 5.27
CA PRO A 275 1.17 8.47 6.52
C PRO A 275 2.61 8.38 7.04
N ALA A 276 3.30 7.27 6.76
CA ALA A 276 4.71 7.11 7.09
C ALA A 276 5.60 8.09 6.31
N LYS A 277 5.39 8.21 4.99
CA LYS A 277 6.11 9.16 4.13
C LYS A 277 5.79 10.60 4.51
N HIS A 278 4.51 10.91 4.75
CA HIS A 278 4.10 12.25 5.20
C HIS A 278 4.82 12.66 6.50
N ARG A 279 4.87 11.77 7.50
CA ARG A 279 5.62 12.03 8.75
C ARG A 279 7.13 12.14 8.52
N GLN A 280 7.70 11.38 7.59
CA GLN A 280 9.11 11.49 7.24
C GLN A 280 9.42 12.85 6.60
N MET A 281 8.55 13.36 5.72
CA MET A 281 8.68 14.69 5.13
C MET A 281 8.62 15.79 6.19
N LEU A 282 7.67 15.70 7.14
CA LEU A 282 7.59 16.65 8.26
C LEU A 282 8.85 16.65 9.13
N ARG A 283 9.41 15.46 9.42
CA ARG A 283 10.68 15.33 10.15
C ARG A 283 11.86 15.89 9.37
N LYS A 284 11.90 15.65 8.06
CA LYS A 284 12.95 16.18 7.17
C LYS A 284 12.90 17.70 7.12
N ALA A 285 11.71 18.29 6.94
CA ALA A 285 11.51 19.73 6.96
C ALA A 285 11.91 20.35 8.31
N ALA A 286 11.63 19.68 9.43
CA ALA A 286 12.08 20.12 10.75
C ALA A 286 13.62 20.06 10.89
N SER A 287 14.25 19.02 10.37
CA SER A 287 15.72 18.88 10.34
C SER A 287 16.39 19.92 9.43
N GLU A 288 15.79 20.21 8.26
CA GLU A 288 16.27 21.23 7.33
C GLU A 288 16.25 22.63 7.96
N LYS A 289 15.21 22.97 8.75
CA LYS A 289 15.18 24.23 9.51
C LYS A 289 16.37 24.35 10.47
N TYR A 290 16.77 23.27 11.13
CA TYR A 290 17.94 23.26 12.00
C TYR A 290 19.23 23.46 11.19
N LEU A 291 19.40 22.73 10.08
CA LEU A 291 20.55 22.87 9.18
C LEU A 291 20.65 24.29 8.61
N GLN A 292 19.54 24.90 8.21
CA GLN A 292 19.50 26.29 7.72
C GLN A 292 19.94 27.28 8.80
N ARG A 293 19.54 27.08 10.06
CA ARG A 293 20.00 27.92 11.19
C ARG A 293 21.50 27.79 11.41
N THR A 294 22.02 26.57 11.39
CA THR A 294 23.47 26.33 11.56
C THR A 294 24.26 26.92 10.41
N LYS A 295 23.80 26.72 9.16
CA LYS A 295 24.40 27.36 7.98
C LYS A 295 24.40 28.87 8.11
N LYS A 296 23.25 29.48 8.44
CA LYS A 296 23.15 30.94 8.65
C LYS A 296 24.13 31.45 9.72
N LYS A 297 24.34 30.72 10.82
CA LYS A 297 25.33 31.08 11.85
C LYS A 297 26.76 31.02 11.30
N VAL A 298 27.10 29.96 10.56
CA VAL A 298 28.42 29.81 9.94
C VAL A 298 28.64 30.90 8.88
N ASP A 299 27.65 31.13 8.02
CA ASP A 299 27.69 32.17 6.99
C ASP A 299 27.84 33.57 7.61
N GLN A 300 27.16 33.83 8.73
CA GLN A 300 27.32 35.09 9.46
C GLN A 300 28.73 35.22 10.05
N GLN A 301 29.34 34.15 10.56
CA GLN A 301 30.72 34.19 11.07
C GLN A 301 31.74 34.38 9.95
N VAL A 302 31.54 33.73 8.81
CA VAL A 302 32.42 33.83 7.64
C VAL A 302 32.30 35.22 7.00
N ASN A 303 31.08 35.73 6.86
CA ASN A 303 30.80 37.03 6.25
C ASN A 303 30.91 38.19 7.25
N ALA A 304 31.17 37.93 8.53
CA ALA A 304 31.39 38.98 9.51
C ALA A 304 32.62 39.80 9.06
N PRO A 305 32.46 41.10 8.76
CA PRO A 305 33.58 41.93 8.36
C PRO A 305 34.56 42.03 9.54
N LYS A 306 35.80 41.56 9.35
CA LYS A 306 36.85 41.66 10.37
C LYS A 306 37.14 43.10 10.80
N ASN A 307 36.92 44.05 9.89
CA ASN A 307 36.95 45.47 10.15
C ASN A 307 35.59 46.04 9.75
N THR A 308 34.79 46.46 10.74
CA THR A 308 33.45 47.03 10.54
C THR A 308 33.53 48.44 9.96
N HIS A 309 34.41 49.28 10.50
CA HIS A 309 34.72 50.60 9.97
C HIS A 309 36.21 50.91 10.14
N LYS A 310 36.82 51.56 9.15
CA LYS A 310 38.10 52.25 9.34
C LYS A 310 37.82 53.51 10.16
N LEU A 311 37.80 53.37 11.49
CA LEU A 311 37.45 54.44 12.45
C LEU A 311 38.29 55.71 12.28
N ILE A 312 39.46 55.62 11.65
CA ILE A 312 40.29 56.77 11.32
C ILE A 312 40.85 56.58 9.91
N PRO A 313 40.42 57.37 8.90
CA PRO A 313 40.98 57.34 7.55
C PRO A 313 42.51 57.58 7.51
N HIS A 314 43.05 58.24 8.53
CA HIS A 314 44.46 58.62 8.68
C HIS A 314 45.08 58.21 10.03
N GLY A 315 44.48 57.30 10.80
CA GLY A 315 44.97 56.93 12.15
C GLY A 315 46.31 56.19 12.15
N ASP A 316 46.64 55.61 10.99
CA ASP A 316 47.94 54.97 10.77
C ASP A 316 49.02 55.99 10.37
N ILE A 317 48.70 57.26 10.10
CA ILE A 317 49.68 58.28 9.68
C ILE A 317 50.66 58.64 10.81
N PHE A 318 50.24 58.55 12.07
CA PHE A 318 50.98 59.09 13.20
C PHE A 318 51.54 58.05 14.18
N ARG A 319 51.53 56.76 13.84
CA ARG A 319 51.96 55.69 14.76
C ARG A 319 53.40 55.20 14.60
N ASP A 320 54.00 55.37 13.42
CA ASP A 320 55.34 54.83 13.11
C ASP A 320 56.29 55.92 12.60
N ASP A 321 57.59 55.79 12.90
CA ASP A 321 58.68 56.58 12.30
C ASP A 321 58.62 56.55 10.76
N VAL A 322 58.77 57.72 10.15
CA VAL A 322 58.70 57.95 8.69
C VAL A 322 59.61 56.98 7.91
N ASP A 323 60.81 56.71 8.43
CA ASP A 323 61.81 55.87 7.78
C ASP A 323 61.45 54.38 7.74
N LYS A 324 60.79 53.88 8.79
CA LYS A 324 60.36 52.48 8.86
C LYS A 324 59.21 52.23 7.89
N ARG A 325 58.31 53.21 7.75
CA ARG A 325 57.18 53.15 6.82
C ARG A 325 57.62 53.19 5.35
N ALA A 326 58.57 54.06 5.01
CA ALA A 326 59.12 54.14 3.65
C ALA A 326 59.71 52.79 3.19
N LYS A 327 60.45 52.10 4.08
CA LYS A 327 61.00 50.76 3.80
C LYS A 327 59.91 49.69 3.63
N VAL A 328 58.83 49.76 4.41
CA VAL A 328 57.70 48.81 4.30
C VAL A 328 56.92 49.04 3.00
N LEU A 329 56.69 50.29 2.59
CA LEU A 329 56.02 50.63 1.33
C LEU A 329 56.83 50.16 0.12
N LEU A 330 58.13 50.46 0.07
CA LEU A 330 59.03 49.96 -0.97
C LEU A 330 59.01 48.43 -1.06
N LYS A 331 58.98 47.74 0.10
CA LYS A 331 58.91 46.28 0.15
C LYS A 331 57.54 45.74 -0.31
N GLN A 332 56.45 46.47 -0.06
CA GLN A 332 55.11 46.13 -0.56
C GLN A 332 55.00 46.35 -2.06
N GLU A 333 55.51 47.46 -2.59
CA GLU A 333 55.57 47.76 -4.03
C GLU A 333 56.37 46.70 -4.78
N GLN A 334 57.59 46.40 -4.32
CA GLN A 334 58.41 45.32 -4.89
C GLN A 334 57.71 43.96 -4.84
N LYS A 335 56.90 43.69 -3.81
CA LYS A 335 56.13 42.45 -3.69
C LYS A 335 54.94 42.44 -4.66
N GLN A 336 54.27 43.57 -4.87
CA GLN A 336 53.18 43.70 -5.83
C GLN A 336 53.70 43.56 -7.27
N GLU A 337 54.83 44.18 -7.60
CA GLU A 337 55.49 44.01 -8.90
C GLU A 337 55.86 42.55 -9.16
N LYS A 338 56.43 41.85 -8.18
CA LYS A 338 56.73 40.41 -8.29
C LYS A 338 55.47 39.57 -8.53
N LEU A 339 54.37 39.87 -7.83
CA LEU A 339 53.09 39.18 -8.00
C LEU A 339 52.47 39.46 -9.38
N GLN A 340 52.59 40.68 -9.89
CA GLN A 340 52.16 41.04 -11.24
C GLN A 340 52.98 40.30 -12.30
N GLN A 341 54.31 40.28 -12.15
CA GLN A 341 55.19 39.52 -13.04
C GLN A 341 54.90 38.01 -13.00
N GLU A 342 54.59 37.44 -11.84
CA GLU A 342 54.14 36.04 -11.75
C GLU A 342 52.81 35.80 -12.46
N ARG A 343 51.82 36.69 -12.27
CA ARG A 343 50.53 36.61 -12.96
C ARG A 343 50.69 36.69 -14.48
N GLU A 344 51.51 37.62 -14.97
CA GLU A 344 51.81 37.74 -16.39
C GLU A 344 52.54 36.51 -16.95
N LYS A 345 53.47 35.92 -16.19
CA LYS A 345 54.13 34.66 -16.56
C LYS A 345 53.14 33.50 -16.64
N ILE A 346 52.20 33.41 -15.71
CA ILE A 346 51.14 32.39 -15.70
C ILE A 346 50.20 32.59 -16.89
N GLU A 347 49.80 33.83 -17.18
CA GLU A 347 48.93 34.16 -18.32
C GLU A 347 49.63 33.85 -19.65
N LYS A 348 50.91 34.21 -19.80
CA LYS A 348 51.72 33.84 -20.98
C LYS A 348 51.82 32.33 -21.15
N ARG A 349 52.02 31.57 -20.06
CA ARG A 349 52.01 30.09 -20.10
C ARG A 349 50.65 29.53 -20.53
N GLN A 350 49.55 30.10 -20.05
CA GLN A 350 48.20 29.69 -20.44
C GLN A 350 47.92 29.99 -21.92
N LYS A 351 48.34 31.15 -22.43
CA LYS A 351 48.23 31.50 -23.86
C LYS A 351 49.01 30.53 -24.75
N ILE A 352 50.25 30.19 -24.39
CA ILE A 352 51.07 29.20 -25.12
C ILE A 352 50.42 27.80 -25.10
N MET A 353 49.84 27.40 -23.97
CA MET A 353 49.13 26.12 -23.86
C MET A 353 47.88 26.08 -24.76
N ALA A 354 47.08 27.15 -24.73
CA ALA A 354 45.91 27.29 -25.57
C ALA A 354 46.25 27.30 -27.07
N GLU A 355 47.35 27.95 -27.46
CA GLU A 355 47.83 28.00 -28.84
C GLU A 355 48.33 26.61 -29.31
N ARG A 356 49.06 25.88 -28.45
CA ARG A 356 49.45 24.49 -28.71
C ARG A 356 48.25 23.56 -28.87
N ASP A 357 47.23 23.72 -28.03
CA ASP A 357 46.00 22.95 -28.12
C ASP A 357 45.20 23.28 -29.38
N ALA A 358 45.17 24.56 -29.80
CA ALA A 358 44.58 24.97 -31.06
C ALA A 358 45.31 24.36 -32.27
N MET A 359 46.65 24.41 -32.28
CA MET A 359 47.48 23.76 -33.31
C MET A 359 47.27 22.24 -33.34
N ARG A 360 47.14 21.59 -32.18
CA ARG A 360 46.86 20.15 -32.08
C ARG A 360 45.49 19.80 -32.65
N LYS A 361 44.47 20.61 -32.36
CA LYS A 361 43.12 20.46 -32.95
C LYS A 361 43.15 20.65 -34.47
N LEU A 362 43.91 21.61 -34.97
CA LEU A 362 44.05 21.87 -36.41
C LEU A 362 44.79 20.73 -37.12
N LYS A 363 45.86 20.18 -36.51
CA LYS A 363 46.56 18.97 -36.99
C LYS A 363 45.66 17.72 -36.97
N LEU A 364 44.82 17.56 -35.94
CA LEU A 364 43.84 16.46 -35.89
C LEU A 364 42.75 16.62 -36.96
N ALA A 365 42.33 17.86 -37.25
CA ALA A 365 41.34 18.15 -38.29
C ALA A 365 41.92 17.91 -39.71
N THR A 366 43.17 18.28 -39.97
CA THR A 366 43.85 17.99 -41.24
C THR A 366 44.12 16.50 -41.42
N ALA A 367 44.51 15.79 -40.34
CA ALA A 367 44.65 14.33 -40.36
C ALA A 367 43.31 13.61 -40.62
N LYS A 368 42.19 14.12 -40.09
CA LYS A 368 40.86 13.59 -40.41
C LYS A 368 40.44 13.86 -41.85
N LYS A 369 40.77 15.03 -42.40
CA LYS A 369 40.53 15.34 -43.82
C LYS A 369 41.36 14.46 -44.77
N SER A 370 42.64 14.24 -44.47
CA SER A 370 43.50 13.35 -45.27
C SER A 370 43.17 11.86 -45.13
N ALA A 371 42.59 11.45 -44.00
CA ALA A 371 42.03 10.10 -43.85
C ALA A 371 40.75 9.89 -44.68
N SER A 372 39.94 10.94 -44.91
CA SER A 372 38.72 10.84 -45.73
C SER A 372 38.99 10.76 -47.24
N SER A 373 40.17 11.18 -47.71
CA SER A 373 40.54 11.17 -49.14
C SER A 373 41.23 9.88 -49.61
N LYS A 374 41.49 8.92 -48.70
CA LYS A 374 41.98 7.58 -49.06
C LYS A 374 40.81 6.58 -49.04
N LYS A 375 40.25 6.26 -50.22
CA LYS A 375 39.41 5.06 -50.37
C LYS A 375 40.25 3.82 -50.00
N LEU A 376 39.77 3.04 -49.04
CA LEU A 376 40.34 1.72 -48.72
C LEU A 376 40.15 0.78 -49.94
N PRO A 377 41.18 0.04 -50.38
CA PRO A 377 41.04 -0.89 -51.49
C PRO A 377 40.16 -2.08 -51.10
N THR A 378 39.31 -2.52 -52.03
CA THR A 378 38.40 -3.65 -51.83
C THR A 378 39.16 -4.96 -51.64
N ARG A 379 38.60 -5.88 -50.87
CA ARG A 379 39.21 -7.17 -50.45
C ARG A 379 39.76 -8.05 -51.60
N LYS A 380 39.30 -7.84 -52.84
CA LYS A 380 39.84 -8.48 -54.06
C LYS A 380 41.23 -7.97 -54.48
N GLU A 381 41.58 -6.71 -54.23
CA GLU A 381 42.91 -6.15 -54.56
C GLU A 381 43.98 -6.58 -53.57
N LEU A 382 43.62 -6.81 -52.31
CA LEU A 382 44.53 -7.32 -51.28
C LEU A 382 44.90 -8.80 -51.46
N ALA A 383 44.06 -9.59 -52.13
CA ALA A 383 44.33 -10.99 -52.43
C ALA A 383 45.41 -11.14 -53.53
N ARG A 384 45.34 -10.33 -54.59
CA ARG A 384 46.33 -10.37 -55.69
C ARG A 384 47.74 -9.93 -55.29
N LYS A 385 47.88 -9.10 -54.24
CA LYS A 385 49.20 -8.69 -53.72
C LYS A 385 49.86 -9.70 -52.79
N ARG A 386 49.12 -10.69 -52.26
CA ARG A 386 49.68 -11.72 -51.38
C ARG A 386 50.30 -12.91 -52.12
N GLU A 387 49.98 -13.10 -53.40
CA GLU A 387 50.54 -14.18 -54.23
C GLU A 387 51.83 -13.79 -54.98
N GLY A 388 52.30 -12.54 -54.84
CA GLY A 388 53.47 -12.02 -55.58
C GLY A 388 54.77 -11.87 -54.78
N ASP A 389 54.77 -12.08 -53.46
CA ASP A 389 55.92 -11.78 -52.59
C ASP A 389 56.34 -13.03 -51.80
N ASP A 390 56.76 -14.07 -52.53
CA ASP A 390 57.48 -15.21 -51.96
C ASP A 390 58.72 -15.49 -52.81
N ARG A 391 59.77 -14.69 -52.61
CA ARG A 391 61.16 -14.98 -53.00
C ARG A 391 62.15 -13.96 -52.41
N GLY A 392 62.76 -14.32 -51.28
CA GLY A 392 64.16 -14.00 -50.95
C GLY A 392 64.47 -12.69 -50.19
N ALA A 393 64.80 -12.81 -48.90
CA ALA A 393 66.14 -12.53 -48.35
C ALA A 393 66.14 -12.47 -46.80
N LYS A 394 66.83 -13.43 -46.19
CA LYS A 394 67.21 -13.46 -44.76
C LYS A 394 68.39 -12.51 -44.49
N LYS A 395 68.43 -11.94 -43.27
CA LYS A 395 69.57 -11.56 -42.39
C LYS A 395 69.20 -10.25 -41.66
N THR A 396 69.39 -10.01 -40.36
CA THR A 396 70.03 -10.69 -39.22
C THR A 396 69.51 -9.97 -37.96
N PHE A 397 68.98 -10.68 -36.97
CA PHE A 397 68.66 -10.13 -35.65
C PHE A 397 69.70 -10.63 -34.65
N LYS A 398 70.61 -9.74 -34.20
CA LYS A 398 71.41 -9.93 -32.98
C LYS A 398 70.71 -9.17 -31.86
N GLY A 399 70.27 -9.89 -30.83
CA GLY A 399 69.57 -9.32 -29.68
C GLY A 399 70.50 -8.88 -28.55
N VAL A 400 69.97 -8.03 -27.65
CA VAL A 400 70.35 -7.98 -26.23
C VAL A 400 69.12 -7.63 -25.38
N LYS A 401 68.80 -8.51 -24.41
CA LYS A 401 67.80 -8.36 -23.35
C LYS A 401 68.29 -7.43 -22.23
N LYS A 402 67.40 -6.63 -21.64
CA LYS A 402 67.31 -6.21 -20.22
C LYS A 402 65.87 -5.68 -20.07
N GLY A 403 64.97 -6.14 -19.20
CA GLY A 403 65.07 -6.58 -17.82
C GLY A 403 63.90 -5.90 -17.08
N ALA A 404 62.69 -6.45 -17.17
CA ALA A 404 61.50 -5.88 -16.55
C ALA A 404 61.39 -6.34 -15.08
N LYS A 405 61.73 -5.46 -14.14
CA LYS A 405 61.37 -5.61 -12.72
C LYS A 405 59.99 -5.00 -12.49
N GLY A 406 59.01 -5.84 -12.20
CA GLY A 406 57.70 -5.42 -11.71
C GLY A 406 57.79 -5.04 -10.22
N ALA A 407 57.47 -3.79 -9.90
CA ALA A 407 57.26 -3.32 -8.53
C ALA A 407 55.76 -3.14 -8.29
N LYS A 408 55.19 -3.99 -7.44
CA LYS A 408 53.83 -3.88 -6.90
C LYS A 408 53.76 -2.67 -5.96
N GLY A 409 52.97 -1.66 -6.31
CA GLY A 409 52.62 -0.53 -5.43
C GLY A 409 51.42 -0.86 -4.54
N LYS A 410 51.66 -0.89 -3.22
CA LYS A 410 50.69 -1.03 -2.12
C LYS A 410 49.61 0.06 -2.17
N LYS A 411 48.34 -0.33 -2.03
CA LYS A 411 47.24 0.54 -1.56
C LYS A 411 47.44 0.80 -0.06
N MET A 412 47.59 2.06 0.34
CA MET A 412 47.37 2.47 1.73
C MET A 412 45.96 3.00 1.88
N ALA A 413 45.22 2.38 2.79
CA ALA A 413 44.09 2.98 3.47
C ALA A 413 44.64 3.99 4.49
N ASN A 414 44.09 5.20 4.52
CA ASN A 414 44.24 6.10 5.65
C ASN A 414 42.83 6.48 6.10
N GLY A 415 42.48 6.00 7.29
CA GLY A 415 41.46 6.60 8.13
C GLY A 415 42.14 7.56 9.12
N LYS A 416 41.51 8.70 9.32
CA LYS A 416 41.24 9.29 10.62
C LYS A 416 39.87 9.94 10.56
#